data_AF-A0A075JID5-F1
#
_entry.id   AF-A0A075JID5-F1
#
_cell.length_a   1.000
_cell.length_b   1.000
_cell.length_c   1.000
_cell.angle_alpha   90.00
_cell.angle_beta   90.00
_cell.angle_gamma   90.00
#
_symmetry.space_group_name_H-M   'P 1'
#
loop_
_entity.id
_entity.type
_entity.pdbx_description
1 polymer ?
#
loop_
_entity_poly.entity_id
_entity_poly.type
_entity_poly.pdbx_seq_one_letter_code
_entity_poly.pdbx_strand_id
1 'polypeptide(L)' 'MIAADLVAWTRLLAFTADAEVLATCEPKALRYRLLHVPARLIHGQRRRRLKIPETWPWAAAIVAVFANIAAIPWSA' A
#
# COMPACT_ATOMS: atom_id res chain seq x y z
N MET A 1 -2.03 18.60 -8.44
CA MET A 1 -1.85 18.63 -6.98
C MET A 1 -2.32 17.36 -6.30
N ILE A 2 -3.59 16.94 -6.46
CA ILE A 2 -4.17 15.77 -5.76
C ILE A 2 -3.29 14.51 -5.72
N ALA A 3 -2.67 14.10 -6.84
CA ALA A 3 -1.83 12.91 -6.86
C ALA A 3 -0.61 13.01 -5.92
N ALA A 4 0.03 14.19 -5.85
CA ALA A 4 1.16 14.42 -4.95
C ALA A 4 0.70 14.42 -3.48
N ASP A 5 -0.46 15.02 -3.20
CA ASP A 5 -1.04 15.07 -1.85
C ASP A 5 -1.39 13.66 -1.35
N LEU A 6 -2.06 12.84 -2.18
CA LEU A 6 -2.38 11.45 -1.84
C LEU A 6 -1.12 10.63 -1.56
N VAL A 7 -0.06 10.79 -2.36
CA VAL A 7 1.21 10.11 -2.13
C VAL A 7 1.87 10.58 -0.83
N ALA A 8 1.86 11.87 -0.53
CA ALA A 8 2.41 12.43 0.70
C ALA A 8 1.68 11.91 1.95
N TRP A 9 0.34 11.92 1.95
CA TRP A 9 -0.46 11.37 3.05
C TRP A 9 -0.30 9.87 3.20
N THR A 10 -0.25 9.12 2.10
CA THR A 10 0.00 7.66 2.14
C THR A 10 1.37 7.39 2.77
N ARG A 11 2.41 8.14 2.40
CA ARG A 11 3.74 8.03 2.99
C ARG A 11 3.73 8.29 4.49
N LEU A 12 3.08 9.38 4.91
CA LEU A 12 3.02 9.78 6.30
C LEU A 12 2.31 8.74 7.18
N LEU A 13 1.20 8.18 6.69
CA LEU A 13 0.31 7.34 7.49
C LEU A 13 0.61 5.84 7.38
N ALA A 14 1.14 5.38 6.24
CA ALA A 14 1.17 3.96 5.92
C ALA A 14 2.58 3.39 5.64
N PHE A 15 3.60 4.20 5.39
CA PHE A 15 4.95 3.72 5.07
C PHE A 15 5.84 3.67 6.31
N THR A 16 5.32 3.05 7.36
CA THR A 16 5.97 2.89 8.67
C THR A 16 6.15 1.41 8.99
N ALA A 17 7.02 1.11 9.97
CA ALA A 17 7.34 -0.26 10.38
C ALA A 17 7.76 -1.13 9.18
N ASP A 18 7.11 -2.27 8.97
CA ASP A 18 7.44 -3.21 7.88
C ASP A 18 7.26 -2.62 6.46
N ALA A 19 6.67 -1.44 6.32
CA ALA A 19 6.53 -0.70 5.07
C ALA A 19 7.57 0.42 4.86
N GLU A 20 8.50 0.64 5.80
CA GLU A 20 9.45 1.76 5.77
C GLU A 20 10.32 1.80 4.50
N VAL A 21 10.60 0.64 3.91
CA VAL A 21 11.37 0.54 2.65
C VAL A 21 10.72 1.31 1.48
N LEU A 22 9.42 1.60 1.55
CA LEU A 22 8.69 2.40 0.56
C LEU A 22 8.74 3.91 0.84
N ALA A 23 9.08 4.33 2.07
CA ALA A 23 9.12 5.73 2.50
C ALA A 23 10.21 6.55 1.77
N THR A 24 11.33 5.91 1.42
CA THR A 24 12.47 6.58 0.77
C THR A 24 12.40 6.53 -0.76
N CYS A 25 11.46 5.74 -1.32
CA CYS A 25 11.36 5.54 -2.76
C CYS A 25 10.92 6.82 -3.50
N GLU A 26 11.66 7.23 -4.53
CA GLU A 26 11.19 8.27 -5.45
C GLU A 26 9.78 7.95 -6.00
N PRO A 27 8.96 8.96 -6.34
CA PRO A 27 7.61 8.73 -6.87
C PRO A 27 7.56 7.79 -8.06
N LYS A 28 8.58 7.83 -8.94
CA LYS A 28 8.71 6.93 -10.08
C LYS A 28 8.91 5.47 -9.66
N ALA A 29 9.74 5.22 -8.64
CA ALA A 29 9.92 3.89 -8.09
C ALA A 29 8.65 3.40 -7.41
N LEU A 30 7.97 4.26 -6.65
CA LEU A 30 6.72 3.94 -5.97
C LEU A 30 5.62 3.47 -6.95
N ARG A 31 5.58 4.06 -8.15
CA ARG A 31 4.67 3.65 -9.22
C ARG A 31 4.77 2.16 -9.51
N TYR A 32 5.98 1.63 -9.63
CA TYR A 32 6.17 0.22 -9.97
C TYR A 32 6.17 -0.70 -8.75
N ARG A 33 6.64 -0.22 -7.59
CA ARG A 33 6.76 -1.05 -6.38
C ARG A 33 5.43 -1.29 -5.68
N LEU A 34 4.55 -0.28 -5.64
CA LEU A 34 3.28 -0.30 -4.90
C LEU A 34 2.05 -0.05 -5.79
N LEU A 35 2.10 0.97 -6.66
CA LEU A 35 0.89 1.43 -7.37
C LEU A 35 0.58 0.64 -8.65
N HIS A 36 1.52 -0.19 -9.12
CA HIS A 36 1.40 -0.98 -10.35
C HIS A 36 1.80 -2.44 -10.10
N VAL A 37 1.31 -3.00 -9.00
CA VAL A 37 1.55 -4.39 -8.62
C VAL A 37 0.64 -5.30 -9.46
N PRO A 38 1.13 -6.46 -9.94
CA PRO A 38 0.32 -7.44 -10.65
C PRO A 38 -0.62 -8.23 -9.69
N ALA A 39 -1.40 -7.51 -8.89
CA ALA A 39 -2.32 -8.07 -7.91
C ALA A 39 -3.70 -8.37 -8.52
N ARG A 40 -4.44 -9.28 -7.89
CA ARG A 40 -5.83 -9.59 -8.25
C ARG A 40 -6.77 -9.12 -7.14
N LEU A 41 -7.79 -8.35 -7.49
CA LEU A 41 -8.86 -7.98 -6.56
C LEU A 41 -9.99 -9.01 -6.63
N ILE A 42 -10.14 -9.80 -5.56
CA ILE A 42 -11.13 -10.86 -5.44
C ILE A 42 -12.32 -10.35 -4.63
N HIS A 43 -13.53 -10.64 -5.10
CA HIS A 43 -14.78 -10.29 -4.44
C HIS A 43 -15.44 -11.57 -3.93
N GLY A 44 -15.76 -11.65 -2.64
CA GLY A 44 -16.44 -12.81 -2.07
C GLY A 44 -16.76 -12.65 -0.60
N GLN A 45 -17.79 -13.34 -0.11
CA GLN A 45 -18.19 -13.32 1.31
C GLN A 45 -18.37 -11.89 1.87
N ARG A 46 -18.96 -10.98 1.06
CA ARG A 46 -19.13 -9.55 1.38
C ARG A 46 -17.82 -8.82 1.70
N ARG A 47 -16.67 -9.36 1.30
CA ARG A 47 -15.33 -8.80 1.49
C ARG A 47 -14.61 -8.66 0.15
N ARG A 48 -13.68 -7.72 0.12
CA ARG A 48 -12.71 -7.54 -0.98
C ARG A 48 -11.35 -8.01 -0.49
N ARG A 49 -10.68 -8.86 -1.27
CA ARG A 49 -9.34 -9.36 -0.95
C ARG A 49 -8.38 -9.01 -2.07
N LEU A 50 -7.31 -8.30 -1.75
CA LEU A 50 -6.22 -8.05 -2.67
C LEU A 50 -5.22 -9.21 -2.57
N LYS A 51 -5.11 -10.02 -3.63
CA LYS A 51 -4.13 -11.10 -3.71
C LYS A 51 -2.88 -10.60 -4.42
N ILE A 52 -1.78 -10.53 -3.69
CA ILE A 52 -0.47 -10.12 -4.18
C ILE A 52 0.36 -11.39 -4.42
N PRO A 53 1.08 -11.53 -5.55
CA PRO A 53 2.00 -12.65 -5.75
C PRO A 53 3.08 -12.66 -4.68
N GLU A 54 3.33 -13.81 -4.05
CA GLU A 54 4.38 -13.96 -3.03
C GLU A 54 5.78 -13.70 -3.59
N THR A 55 5.98 -13.97 -4.88
CA THR A 55 7.24 -13.71 -5.59
C THR A 55 7.47 -12.23 -5.91
N TRP A 56 6.49 -11.35 -5.65
CA TRP A 56 6.68 -9.92 -5.85
C TRP A 56 7.63 -9.37 -4.78
N PRO A 57 8.74 -8.69 -5.14
CA PRO A 57 9.78 -8.32 -4.18
C PRO A 57 9.31 -7.46 -3.01
N TRP A 58 8.22 -6.71 -3.20
CA TRP A 58 7.68 -5.77 -2.22
C TRP A 58 6.39 -6.28 -1.56
N ALA A 59 6.04 -7.56 -1.72
CA ALA A 59 4.78 -8.12 -1.24
C ALA A 59 4.57 -7.87 0.27
N ALA A 60 5.58 -8.15 1.10
CA ALA A 60 5.51 -7.93 2.55
C ALA A 60 5.27 -6.44 2.90
N ALA A 61 6.02 -5.54 2.27
CA ALA A 61 5.86 -4.11 2.46
C ALA A 61 4.46 -3.63 2.04
N ILE A 62 3.91 -4.12 0.92
CA ILE A 62 2.56 -3.75 0.47
C ILE A 62 1.51 -4.26 1.47
N VAL A 63 1.64 -5.48 1.97
CA VAL A 63 0.73 -6.02 3.00
C VAL A 63 0.76 -5.14 4.25
N ALA A 64 1.96 -4.73 4.68
CA ALA A 64 2.13 -3.80 5.81
C ALA A 64 1.49 -2.44 5.55
N VAL A 65 1.62 -1.85 4.35
CA VAL A 65 0.92 -0.61 3.98
C VAL A 65 -0.59 -0.73 4.19
N PHE A 66 -1.21 -1.79 3.69
CA PHE A 66 -2.66 -1.97 3.85
C PHE A 66 -3.05 -2.25 5.31
N ALA A 67 -2.22 -2.97 6.06
CA ALA A 67 -2.43 -3.20 7.49
C ALA A 67 -2.38 -1.88 8.29
N ASN A 68 -1.40 -1.03 8.01
CA ASN A 68 -1.26 0.30 8.62
C ASN A 68 -2.48 1.18 8.31
N ILE A 69 -2.94 1.20 7.05
CA ILE A 69 -4.15 1.95 6.66
C ILE A 69 -5.38 1.42 7.38
N ALA A 70 -5.55 0.10 7.47
CA ALA A 70 -6.69 -0.53 8.13
C ALA A 70 -6.70 -0.31 9.66
N ALA A 71 -5.55 -0.01 10.26
CA ALA A 71 -5.42 0.30 11.68
C ALA A 71 -5.74 1.76 12.03
N ILE A 72 -5.90 2.64 11.02
CA ILE A 72 -6.27 4.04 11.26
C ILE A 72 -7.65 4.05 11.95
N PRO A 73 -7.75 4.61 13.16
CA PRO A 73 -9.01 4.64 13.88
C PRO A 73 -10.02 5.47 13.11
N TRP A 74 -11.22 4.92 12.95
CA TRP A 74 -12.33 5.67 12.41
C TRP A 74 -12.81 6.68 13.46
N SER A 75 -12.64 7.97 13.19
CA SER A 75 -13.25 9.05 13.98
C SER A 75 -14.65 9.35 13.43
N ALA A 76 -15.67 8.65 13.92
CA ALA A 76 -17.08 9.04 13.78
C ALA A 76 -17.58 9.51 15.14
#